data_AF-A0A2G9XPL6-F1
#
_entry.id   AF-A0A2G9XPL6-F1
#
_cell.length_a   1.000
_cell.length_b   1.000
_cell.length_c   1.000
_cell.angle_alpha   90.00
_cell.angle_beta   90.00
_cell.angle_gamma   90.00
#
_symmetry.space_group_name_H-M   'P 1'
#
loop_
_entity.id
_entity.type
_entity.pdbx_description
1 polymer ?
#
loop_
_entity_poly.entity_id
_entity_poly.type
_entity_poly.pdbx_seq_one_letter_code
_entity_poly.pdbx_strand_id
1 'polypeptide(L)'
;MLDLSLHILDIAENSTRAGAKTIFITITEDATADRLAIEIIDDGAGMSEAARLRSLDPFYTTKKVRRVGLGLPMLAQAVERTGGCFSLASEEGRGTRVAVEFVRSHIDRQPLGDVAGVLIILIAGNDG
;
A
#
# COMPACT_ATOMS: atom_id res chain seq x y z
N MET A 1 -10.87 -11.84 -8.08
CA MET A 1 -9.83 -11.19 -8.91
C MET A 1 -9.03 -10.30 -7.98
N LEU A 2 -7.70 -10.34 -8.02
CA LEU A 2 -6.88 -9.39 -7.23
C LEU A 2 -7.01 -8.01 -7.86
N ASP A 3 -7.34 -7.00 -7.06
CA ASP A 3 -7.49 -5.61 -7.49
C ASP A 3 -6.75 -4.66 -6.53
N LEU A 4 -6.59 -3.41 -6.94
CA LEU A 4 -5.80 -2.42 -6.20
C LEU A 4 -6.46 -2.02 -4.87
N SER A 5 -7.78 -2.15 -4.72
CA SER A 5 -8.48 -1.84 -3.47
C SER A 5 -8.04 -2.77 -2.34
N LEU A 6 -7.78 -4.05 -2.65
CA LEU A 6 -7.26 -5.00 -1.67
C LEU A 6 -5.81 -4.66 -1.23
N HIS A 7 -4.98 -4.16 -2.15
CA HIS A 7 -3.65 -3.66 -1.79
C HIS A 7 -3.73 -2.42 -0.88
N ILE A 8 -4.66 -1.51 -1.16
CA ILE A 8 -4.93 -0.34 -0.30
C ILE A 8 -5.35 -0.79 1.11
N LEU A 9 -6.27 -1.75 1.21
CA LEU A 9 -6.71 -2.32 2.48
C LEU A 9 -5.52 -2.92 3.26
N ASP A 10 -4.74 -3.79 2.63
CA ASP A 10 -3.60 -4.46 3.27
C ASP A 10 -2.57 -3.46 3.83
N ILE A 11 -2.29 -2.39 3.08
CA ILE A 11 -1.33 -1.35 3.50
C ILE A 11 -1.92 -0.48 4.61
N ALA A 12 -3.15 -0.01 4.49
CA ALA A 12 -3.79 0.81 5.52
C ALA A 12 -3.97 0.02 6.84
N GLU A 13 -4.24 -1.28 6.78
CA GLU A 13 -4.23 -2.12 7.97
C GLU A 13 -2.82 -2.26 8.58
N ASN A 14 -1.76 -2.28 7.77
CA ASN A 14 -0.38 -2.28 8.30
C ASN A 14 -0.12 -0.98 9.07
N SER A 15 -0.55 0.16 8.52
CA SER A 15 -0.47 1.47 9.18
C SER A 15 -1.25 1.47 10.50
N THR A 16 -2.47 0.94 10.51
CA THR A 16 -3.28 0.81 11.74
C THR A 16 -2.56 -0.04 12.80
N ARG A 17 -2.03 -1.21 12.42
CA ARG A 17 -1.26 -2.09 13.32
C ARG A 17 0.02 -1.42 13.83
N ALA A 18 0.59 -0.51 13.06
CA ALA A 18 1.73 0.31 13.46
C ALA A 18 1.33 1.47 14.41
N GLY A 19 0.06 1.57 14.80
CA GLY A 19 -0.44 2.60 15.71
C GLY A 19 -0.64 3.96 15.06
N ALA A 20 -0.77 4.02 13.73
CA ALA A 20 -1.11 5.26 13.05
C ALA A 20 -2.47 5.78 13.52
N LYS A 21 -2.54 7.09 13.77
CA LYS A 21 -3.76 7.83 14.09
C LYS A 21 -4.37 8.44 12.84
N THR A 22 -3.52 8.76 11.87
CA THR A 22 -3.91 9.42 10.63
C THR A 22 -3.33 8.63 9.46
N ILE A 23 -4.20 8.26 8.52
CA ILE A 23 -3.80 7.61 7.26
C ILE A 23 -4.38 8.44 6.13
N PHE A 24 -3.51 8.97 5.27
CA PHE A 24 -3.88 9.66 4.04
C PHE A 24 -3.81 8.67 2.88
N ILE A 25 -4.89 8.55 2.12
CA ILE A 25 -4.96 7.72 0.91
C ILE A 25 -5.33 8.64 -0.25
N THR A 26 -4.39 8.84 -1.18
CA THR A 26 -4.57 9.67 -2.37
C THR A 26 -4.58 8.77 -3.60
N ILE A 27 -5.62 8.87 -4.43
CA ILE A 27 -5.71 8.17 -5.71
C ILE A 27 -5.85 9.23 -6.80
N THR A 28 -4.93 9.22 -7.76
CA THR A 28 -4.92 10.17 -8.88
C THR A 28 -4.95 9.39 -10.19
N GLU A 29 -5.99 9.61 -10.99
CA GLU A 29 -6.10 9.08 -12.34
C GLU A 29 -5.96 10.23 -13.35
N ASP A 30 -4.96 10.14 -14.21
CA ASP A 30 -4.71 11.09 -15.30
C ASP A 30 -4.75 10.33 -16.63
N ALA A 31 -5.84 10.50 -17.37
CA ALA A 31 -6.00 9.86 -18.67
C ALA A 31 -5.12 10.49 -19.75
N THR A 32 -4.72 11.76 -19.59
CA THR A 32 -3.87 12.46 -20.56
C THR A 32 -2.42 12.05 -20.45
N ALA A 33 -1.93 11.85 -19.22
CA ALA A 33 -0.59 11.34 -18.94
C ALA A 33 -0.51 9.80 -18.91
N ASP A 34 -1.61 9.10 -19.20
CA ASP A 34 -1.76 7.65 -19.09
C ASP A 34 -1.25 7.07 -17.76
N ARG A 35 -1.63 7.72 -16.65
CA ARG A 35 -1.08 7.46 -15.32
C ARG A 35 -2.19 7.20 -14.29
N LEU A 36 -2.01 6.15 -13.51
CA LEU A 36 -2.75 5.90 -12.28
C LEU A 36 -1.76 5.88 -11.11
N ALA A 37 -1.93 6.77 -10.14
CA ALA A 37 -1.08 6.83 -8.96
C ALA A 37 -1.88 6.63 -7.68
N ILE A 38 -1.27 5.90 -6.74
CA ILE A 38 -1.82 5.67 -5.40
C ILE A 38 -0.72 6.01 -4.41
N GLU A 39 -1.05 6.84 -3.43
CA GLU A 39 -0.17 7.20 -2.32
C GLU A 39 -0.88 6.95 -1.00
N ILE A 40 -0.18 6.27 -0.08
CA ILE A 40 -0.64 6.01 1.28
C ILE A 40 0.43 6.54 2.23
N ILE A 41 0.05 7.49 3.08
CA ILE A 41 0.92 8.08 4.10
C ILE A 41 0.29 7.85 5.47
N ASP A 42 1.07 7.37 6.43
CA ASP A 42 0.66 7.21 7.82
C ASP A 42 1.62 7.88 8.80
N ASP A 43 1.12 8.15 10.00
CA ASP A 43 1.86 8.69 11.15
C ASP A 43 2.15 7.61 12.22
N GLY A 44 2.23 6.34 11.80
CA GLY A 44 2.47 5.21 12.71
C GLY A 44 3.93 5.11 13.19
N ALA A 45 4.27 3.97 13.77
CA ALA A 45 5.60 3.71 14.31
C ALA A 45 6.74 3.74 13.27
N GLY A 46 6.43 3.67 11.98
CA GLY A 46 7.42 3.62 10.91
C GLY A 46 8.31 2.37 10.97
N MET A 47 9.41 2.39 10.23
CA MET A 47 10.36 1.30 10.11
C MET A 47 11.80 1.81 10.24
N SER A 48 12.64 1.03 10.93
CA SER A 48 14.09 1.20 10.84
C SER A 48 14.57 0.91 9.41
N GLU A 49 15.76 1.40 9.05
CA GLU A 49 16.32 1.16 7.70
C GLU A 49 16.41 -0.33 7.36
N ALA A 50 16.85 -1.16 8.31
CA ALA A 50 16.93 -2.60 8.14
C ALA A 50 15.54 -3.25 7.94
N ALA A 51 14.52 -2.81 8.68
CA ALA A 51 13.15 -3.29 8.49
C ALA A 51 12.57 -2.83 7.15
N ARG A 52 12.82 -1.58 6.74
CA ARG A 52 12.36 -1.03 5.45
C ARG A 52 12.95 -1.80 4.28
N LEU A 53 14.25 -2.10 4.29
CA LEU A 53 14.90 -2.89 3.25
C LEU A 53 14.34 -4.32 3.14
N ARG A 54 13.97 -4.91 4.28
CA ARG A 54 13.37 -6.25 4.32
C ARG A 54 11.86 -6.25 4.06
N SER A 55 11.18 -5.11 4.17
CA SER A 55 9.71 -5.03 4.02
C SER A 55 9.20 -5.40 2.62
N LEU A 56 10.09 -5.41 1.62
CA LEU A 56 9.80 -5.85 0.25
C LEU A 56 10.13 -7.33 0.01
N ASP A 57 10.71 -8.03 1.00
CA ASP A 57 10.91 -9.48 0.94
C ASP A 57 9.57 -10.20 1.25
N PRO A 58 9.01 -10.99 0.32
CA PRO A 58 7.77 -11.75 0.50
C PRO A 58 7.76 -12.64 1.77
N PHE A 59 8.92 -13.07 2.22
CA PHE A 59 9.08 -13.96 3.38
C PHE A 59 9.32 -13.22 4.69
N TYR A 60 9.48 -11.89 4.64
CA TYR A 60 9.59 -11.06 5.83
C TYR A 60 8.22 -10.55 6.28
N THR A 61 7.84 -10.87 7.50
CA THR A 61 6.61 -10.34 8.11
C THR A 61 6.78 -10.17 9.61
N THR A 62 6.11 -9.17 10.16
CA THR A 62 5.96 -8.96 11.61
C THR A 62 4.64 -9.54 12.13
N LYS A 63 3.77 -10.07 11.25
CA LYS A 63 2.46 -10.64 11.61
C LYS A 63 2.64 -12.02 12.25
N LYS A 64 2.05 -12.24 13.45
CA LYS A 64 2.15 -13.51 14.19
C LYS A 64 1.25 -14.64 13.64
N VAL A 65 0.09 -14.29 13.07
CA VAL A 65 -0.91 -15.27 12.60
C VAL A 65 -0.76 -15.55 11.09
N ARG A 66 -0.56 -14.52 10.27
CA ARG A 66 -0.27 -14.64 8.84
C ARG A 66 1.25 -14.60 8.64
N ARG A 67 1.88 -15.75 8.36
CA ARG A 67 3.34 -15.85 8.18
C ARG A 67 3.89 -15.28 6.86
N VAL A 68 3.06 -14.64 6.05
CA VAL A 68 3.48 -14.08 4.76
C VAL A 68 3.20 -12.57 4.73
N GLY A 69 4.21 -11.78 4.40
CA GLY A 69 4.19 -10.31 4.38
C GLY A 69 3.85 -9.75 3.00
N LEU A 70 2.84 -10.32 2.33
CA LEU A 70 2.66 -10.13 0.88
C LEU A 70 2.17 -8.75 0.43
N GLY A 71 1.65 -7.89 1.32
CA GLY A 71 1.01 -6.63 0.93
C GLY A 71 1.92 -5.72 0.08
N LEU A 72 3.07 -5.30 0.64
CA LEU A 72 4.03 -4.45 -0.07
C LEU A 72 4.75 -5.18 -1.22
N PRO A 73 5.25 -6.42 -1.05
CA PRO A 73 5.92 -7.15 -2.12
C PRO A 73 5.02 -7.40 -3.35
N MET A 74 3.74 -7.76 -3.13
CA MET A 74 2.81 -7.98 -4.25
C MET A 74 2.43 -6.68 -4.94
N LEU A 75 2.28 -5.58 -4.19
CA LEU A 75 2.05 -4.27 -4.81
C LEU A 75 3.26 -3.83 -5.64
N ALA A 76 4.47 -3.98 -5.11
CA ALA A 76 5.70 -3.67 -5.85
C ALA A 76 5.82 -4.50 -7.14
N GLN A 77 5.52 -5.81 -7.07
CA GLN A 77 5.51 -6.68 -8.24
C GLN A 77 4.43 -6.28 -9.27
N ALA A 78 3.23 -5.90 -8.81
CA ALA A 78 2.16 -5.43 -9.69
C ALA A 78 2.57 -4.17 -10.46
N VAL A 79 3.25 -3.25 -9.78
CA VAL A 79 3.78 -2.02 -10.39
C VAL A 79 4.88 -2.33 -11.41
N GLU A 80 5.86 -3.16 -11.03
CA GLU A 80 6.98 -3.55 -11.89
C GLU A 80 6.49 -4.20 -13.20
N ARG A 81 5.48 -5.08 -13.12
CA ARG A 81 4.85 -5.73 -14.29
C ARG A 81 4.20 -4.76 -15.28
N THR A 82 3.89 -3.55 -14.85
CA THR A 82 3.28 -2.52 -15.70
C THR A 82 4.27 -1.46 -16.19
N GLY A 83 5.57 -1.63 -15.89
CA GLY A 83 6.59 -0.61 -16.15
C GLY A 83 6.42 0.65 -15.29
N GLY A 84 5.71 0.52 -14.17
CA GLY A 84 5.41 1.61 -13.25
C GLY A 84 6.54 1.90 -12.27
N CYS A 85 6.28 2.79 -11.30
CA CYS A 85 7.23 3.16 -10.26
C CYS A 85 6.70 2.84 -8.87
N PHE A 86 7.50 2.14 -8.05
CA PHE A 86 7.20 1.88 -6.65
C PHE A 86 8.22 2.61 -5.77
N SER A 87 7.74 3.30 -4.73
CA SER A 87 8.58 3.96 -3.74
C SER A 87 8.06 3.75 -2.32
N LEU A 88 9.01 3.51 -1.40
CA LEU A 88 8.74 3.31 0.01
C LEU A 88 9.73 4.13 0.85
N ALA A 89 9.20 5.12 1.56
CA ALA A 89 9.92 5.89 2.56
C ALA A 89 9.32 5.62 3.94
N SER A 90 10.15 5.41 4.96
CA SER A 90 9.70 5.18 6.32
C SER A 90 10.82 5.52 7.28
N GLU A 91 10.49 6.14 8.40
CA GLU A 91 11.43 6.48 9.47
C GLU A 91 10.80 6.11 10.81
N GLU A 92 11.58 5.45 11.66
CA GLU A 92 11.14 5.00 12.98
C GLU A 92 10.64 6.19 13.82
N GLY A 93 9.41 6.08 14.33
CA GLY A 93 8.71 7.12 15.07
C GLY A 93 8.11 8.25 14.24
N ARG A 94 8.22 8.23 12.90
CA ARG A 94 7.63 9.27 12.01
C ARG A 94 6.53 8.77 11.08
N GLY A 95 6.46 7.47 10.83
CA GLY A 95 5.47 6.86 9.96
C GLY A 95 6.03 6.36 8.64
N THR A 96 5.14 6.07 7.70
CA THR A 96 5.47 5.43 6.42
C THR A 96 4.74 6.11 5.26
N ARG A 97 5.43 6.22 4.13
CA ARG A 97 4.91 6.65 2.83
C ARG A 97 5.15 5.56 1.80
N VAL A 98 4.06 5.04 1.24
CA VAL A 98 4.05 4.12 0.10
C VAL A 98 3.46 4.88 -1.08
N ALA A 99 4.20 5.00 -2.18
CA ALA A 99 3.69 5.63 -3.39
C ALA A 99 3.98 4.76 -4.61
N VAL A 100 2.94 4.55 -5.42
CA VAL A 100 2.99 3.73 -6.61
C VAL A 100 2.38 4.45 -7.80
N GLU A 101 2.94 4.19 -8.98
CA GLU A 101 2.46 4.69 -10.25
C GLU A 101 2.38 3.55 -11.25
N PHE A 102 1.27 3.47 -11.96
CA PHE A 102 1.02 2.51 -13.02
C PHE A 102 0.79 3.24 -14.34
N VAL A 103 1.18 2.61 -15.45
CA VAL A 103 0.69 2.98 -16.77
C VAL A 103 -0.80 2.59 -16.84
N ARG A 104 -1.67 3.59 -16.96
CA ARG A 104 -3.13 3.43 -16.79
C ARG A 104 -3.73 2.50 -17.85
N SER A 105 -3.23 2.55 -19.08
CA SER A 105 -3.70 1.72 -20.20
C SER A 105 -3.10 0.30 -20.23
N HIS A 106 -2.13 -0.01 -19.36
CA HIS A 106 -1.41 -1.30 -19.42
C HIS A 106 -2.32 -2.49 -19.16
N ILE A 107 -2.19 -3.56 -19.96
CA ILE A 107 -3.08 -4.74 -19.92
C ILE A 107 -2.98 -5.53 -18.61
N ASP A 108 -1.77 -5.65 -18.05
CA ASP A 108 -1.54 -6.29 -16.75
C ASP A 108 -1.89 -5.41 -15.54
N ARG A 109 -2.30 -4.15 -15.75
CA ARG A 109 -2.69 -3.28 -14.65
C ARG A 109 -3.96 -3.82 -14.02
N GLN A 110 -3.87 -4.15 -12.74
CA GLN A 110 -5.03 -4.55 -11.95
C GLN A 110 -6.10 -3.45 -11.93
N PRO A 111 -7.40 -3.80 -11.94
CA PRO A 111 -8.47 -2.82 -11.80
C PRO A 111 -8.39 -2.12 -10.44
N LEU A 112 -8.99 -0.93 -10.33
CA LEU A 112 -9.00 -0.18 -9.07
C LEU A 112 -9.77 -0.93 -7.97
N GLY A 113 -10.84 -1.64 -8.34
CA GLY A 113 -11.66 -2.40 -7.40
C GLY A 113 -12.64 -1.54 -6.61
N ASP A 114 -13.17 -2.10 -5.51
CA ASP A 114 -14.14 -1.43 -4.63
C ASP A 114 -13.44 -0.65 -3.52
N VAL A 115 -12.93 0.54 -3.86
CA VAL A 115 -12.27 1.43 -2.91
C VAL A 115 -13.24 1.89 -1.82
N ALA A 116 -14.51 2.15 -2.15
CA ALA A 116 -15.49 2.62 -1.18
C ALA A 116 -15.76 1.58 -0.09
N GLY A 117 -15.95 0.31 -0.48
CA GLY A 117 -16.10 -0.80 0.47
C GLY A 117 -14.89 -0.97 1.38
N VAL A 118 -13.68 -0.86 0.82
CA VAL A 118 -12.42 -0.89 1.61
C VAL A 118 -12.34 0.25 2.62
N LEU A 119 -12.69 1.48 2.23
CA LEU A 119 -12.72 2.61 3.15
C LEU A 119 -13.74 2.42 4.28
N ILE A 120 -14.92 1.88 3.97
CA ILE A 120 -15.93 1.54 4.99
C ILE A 120 -15.37 0.51 5.97
N ILE A 121 -14.70 -0.54 5.49
CA ILE A 121 -14.07 -1.56 6.35
C ILE A 121 -13.02 -0.92 7.27
N LEU A 122 -12.16 -0.05 6.72
CA LEU A 122 -11.12 0.63 7.49
C LEU A 122 -11.70 1.55 8.57
N ILE A 123 -12.78 2.26 8.27
CA ILE A 123 -13.42 3.19 9.22
C ILE A 123 -14.22 2.41 10.27
N ALA A 124 -15.03 1.44 9.86
CA ALA A 124 -15.90 0.69 10.75
C ALA A 124 -15.16 -0.35 11.60
N GLY A 125 -14.01 -0.86 11.13
CA GLY A 125 -13.20 -1.83 11.84
C GLY A 125 -12.17 -1.23 12.81
N ASN A 126 -12.02 0.10 12.82
CA ASN A 126 -11.08 0.85 13.67
C ASN A 126 -11.81 1.98 14.40
N ASP A 127 -12.91 1.63 15.06
CA ASP A 127 -13.69 2.49 15.93
C ASP A 127 -12.89 2.90 17.18
N GLY A 128 -12.04 3.92 17.02
CA GLY A 128 -11.53 4.85 18.05
C GLY A 128 -10.98 4.26 19.34
#